data_AF-A0A382DJA5-F1
#
_entry.id   AF-A0A382DJA5-F1
#
_cell.length_a   1.000
_cell.length_b   1.000
_cell.length_c   1.000
_cell.angle_alpha   90.00
_cell.angle_beta   90.00
_cell.angle_gamma   90.00
#
_symmetry.space_group_name_H-M   'P 1'
#
loop_
_entity.id
_entity.type
_entity.pdbx_description
1 polymer ?
#
loop_
_entity_poly.entity_id
_entity_poly.type
_entity_poly.pdbx_seq_one_letter_code
_entity_poly.pdbx_strand_id
1 'polypeptide(L)'
;RCSIYFNNNDGDYVSVDDIGDYSSQVTVIAWIKTNGGPGFNNIISGSCGNIVFTVDSDKLLFGSQCNSPIEHDTESTTSVADNEWHHVAATYDADGGSNNLKVYVDGVLENQSTKEGEFVTGNFNIGSADNGEFFNGAIDGVRIWSAVLTDEQIQANMYTELSDDGYGLLTHWKFNSGEGSVLFDHSGNGNHGDINGAAWTEASPTLSDPPYNGPKWFVSTDGSDTDNDGSEGESFATIQYGIDAASDEDTVHVAAGTYVENINFNGKNITVESTDGPDATVIDGDQNGSVVKFNSGEDYTASLIGFTIQNGLAVYGGGMEITANSQPTLSNLIIQNNVSTNDGGGVNFYYSNARLIDSVVRDNHSDDKGGGIAIAHGSVEITNTLILNNTCNNNGGGVRIYNNDHEIINCTIVGNSADGSGGAIHGGDYASETEITNSIVRNNSPGQIEEGQDLVITYSNIEGGWEGETNIDADPLFCDPDNSDYSLSENSPCAGTGEEGANIGALDIGCVVPYNNYSLSFDGEDDYVTMGDVLDMGTNSFTVETWFKTDVTVGYNNIVRKGVTMGATPSNCGYGLRLNNVGRLQAFISDGSEAIFDGTT
;
A
#
# COMPACT_ATOMS: atom_id res chain seq x y z
N ARG A 1 32.11 0.56 20.38
CA ARG A 1 31.67 1.60 21.32
C ARG A 1 32.14 1.15 22.68
N CYS A 2 32.64 2.07 23.50
CA CYS A 2 33.09 1.76 24.86
C CYS A 2 32.33 2.69 25.81
N SER A 3 32.40 2.40 27.10
CA SER A 3 31.97 3.31 28.17
C SER A 3 33.01 3.35 29.28
N ILE A 4 32.83 4.19 30.29
CA ILE A 4 33.68 4.18 31.50
C ILE A 4 32.91 3.51 32.64
N TYR A 5 33.57 2.55 33.29
CA TYR A 5 33.10 1.86 34.47
C TYR A 5 33.70 2.48 35.75
N PHE A 6 32.83 2.80 36.70
CA PHE A 6 33.13 3.32 38.04
C PHE A 6 32.81 2.24 39.06
N ASN A 7 33.74 1.97 39.98
CA ASN A 7 33.69 0.79 40.86
C ASN A 7 33.32 1.08 42.33
N ASN A 8 32.74 2.25 42.62
CA ASN A 8 32.30 2.66 43.97
C ASN A 8 33.41 2.69 45.05
N ASN A 9 34.68 2.89 44.68
CA ASN A 9 35.77 3.10 45.63
C ASN A 9 36.22 4.57 45.67
N ASP A 10 36.89 4.97 46.75
CA ASP A 10 37.60 6.25 46.89
C ASP A 10 38.64 6.40 45.74
N GLY A 11 38.24 7.04 44.64
CA GLY A 11 39.17 7.43 43.58
C GLY A 11 38.66 7.41 42.14
N ASP A 12 37.48 6.86 41.86
CA ASP A 12 36.95 6.78 40.49
C ASP A 12 36.10 8.02 40.15
N TYR A 13 36.62 8.92 39.32
CA TYR A 13 35.88 10.09 38.81
C TYR A 13 36.51 10.68 37.55
N VAL A 14 35.72 11.42 36.78
CA VAL A 14 36.25 12.31 35.73
C VAL A 14 36.16 13.75 36.23
N SER A 15 37.28 14.44 36.33
CA SER A 15 37.30 15.86 36.70
C SER A 15 37.00 16.72 35.48
N VAL A 16 36.08 17.66 35.63
CA VAL A 16 35.65 18.57 34.57
C VAL A 16 35.74 20.02 35.07
N ASP A 17 36.48 20.84 34.34
CA ASP A 17 36.55 22.29 34.58
C ASP A 17 35.23 22.98 34.19
N ASP A 18 35.07 24.25 34.55
CA ASP A 18 33.90 25.05 34.17
C ASP A 18 33.64 25.01 32.64
N ILE A 19 32.48 24.48 32.25
CA ILE A 19 32.08 24.26 30.86
C ILE A 19 31.30 25.43 30.23
N GLY A 20 31.03 26.49 30.99
CA GLY A 20 30.23 27.64 30.56
C GLY A 20 28.96 27.85 31.40
N ASP A 21 28.09 28.74 30.92
CA ASP A 21 26.89 29.13 31.65
C ASP A 21 25.70 28.20 31.39
N TYR A 22 25.25 27.52 32.44
CA TYR A 22 24.04 26.69 32.49
C TYR A 22 23.20 27.03 33.75
N SER A 23 23.37 28.24 34.28
CA SER A 23 22.76 28.68 35.55
C SER A 23 21.24 28.82 35.46
N SER A 24 20.75 29.39 34.36
CA SER A 24 19.33 29.69 34.13
C SER A 24 18.60 28.60 33.35
N GLN A 25 19.28 27.93 32.42
CA GLN A 25 18.72 26.83 31.64
C GLN A 25 19.75 25.71 31.49
N VAL A 26 19.30 24.48 31.68
CA VAL A 26 20.16 23.31 31.45
C VAL A 26 19.35 22.10 31.01
N THR A 27 19.93 21.34 30.08
CA THR A 27 19.56 19.95 29.83
C THR A 27 20.79 19.07 30.05
N VAL A 28 20.65 18.00 30.82
CA VAL A 28 21.68 16.98 31.03
C VAL A 28 21.16 15.64 30.53
N ILE A 29 21.96 14.93 29.75
CA ILE A 29 21.65 13.58 29.26
C ILE A 29 22.84 12.67 29.54
N ALA A 30 22.57 11.43 29.95
CA ALA A 30 23.55 10.36 30.04
C ALA A 30 22.91 8.99 29.77
N TRP A 31 23.71 8.04 29.30
CA TRP A 31 23.39 6.62 29.41
C TRP A 31 24.04 6.07 30.67
N ILE A 32 23.28 5.33 31.48
CA ILE A 32 23.79 4.72 32.71
C ILE A 32 23.44 3.23 32.78
N LYS A 33 24.31 2.46 33.43
CA LYS A 33 24.07 1.06 33.78
C LYS A 33 24.60 0.78 35.19
N THR A 34 23.72 0.63 36.17
CA THR A 34 24.10 0.52 37.59
C THR A 34 23.23 -0.47 38.36
N ASN A 35 23.76 -1.07 39.43
CA ASN A 35 23.00 -1.81 40.45
C ASN A 35 22.65 -0.92 41.65
N GLY A 36 22.89 0.39 41.55
CA GLY A 36 22.87 1.31 42.68
C GLY A 36 24.02 1.06 43.66
N GLY A 37 23.86 1.62 44.85
CA GLY A 37 24.86 1.61 45.91
C GLY A 37 24.30 2.27 47.17
N PRO A 38 25.01 2.17 48.30
CA PRO A 38 24.57 2.81 49.54
C PRO A 38 24.60 4.34 49.41
N GLY A 39 23.45 4.99 49.61
CA GLY A 39 23.30 6.44 49.49
C GLY A 39 23.34 6.91 48.03
N PHE A 40 23.75 8.17 47.83
CA PHE A 40 23.82 8.79 46.50
C PHE A 40 24.92 8.16 45.63
N ASN A 41 24.55 7.78 44.42
CA ASN A 41 25.45 7.31 43.37
C ASN A 41 25.51 8.39 42.28
N ASN A 42 26.48 9.30 42.38
CA ASN A 42 26.51 10.51 41.56
C ASN A 42 26.96 10.25 40.12
N ILE A 43 26.07 10.51 39.16
CA ILE A 43 26.39 10.50 37.73
C ILE A 43 27.18 11.76 37.40
N ILE A 44 26.67 12.93 37.80
CA ILE A 44 27.33 14.23 37.72
C ILE A 44 27.07 14.98 39.02
N SER A 45 28.12 15.51 39.66
CA SER A 45 27.97 16.33 40.84
C SER A 45 29.02 17.43 40.90
N GLY A 46 28.56 18.67 41.11
CA GLY A 46 29.43 19.80 41.43
C GLY A 46 29.41 20.17 42.90
N SER A 47 30.09 21.27 43.22
CA SER A 47 30.09 21.88 44.56
C SER A 47 28.73 22.49 44.93
N CYS A 48 28.61 23.03 46.14
CA CYS A 48 27.37 23.63 46.67
C CYS A 48 26.68 24.55 45.64
N GLY A 49 25.44 24.22 45.27
CA GLY A 49 24.58 24.99 44.37
C GLY A 49 24.71 24.62 42.91
N ASN A 50 25.70 23.80 42.55
CA ASN A 50 25.87 23.26 41.20
C ASN A 50 24.91 22.07 40.97
N ILE A 51 24.84 21.60 39.72
CA ILE A 51 24.06 20.44 39.31
C ILE A 51 24.46 19.20 40.10
N VAL A 52 23.44 18.46 40.50
CA VAL A 52 23.52 17.10 41.05
C VAL A 52 22.56 16.24 40.26
N PHE A 53 23.12 15.27 39.54
CA PHE A 53 22.42 14.26 38.77
C PHE A 53 22.87 12.90 39.28
N THR A 54 21.99 12.20 39.99
CA THR A 54 22.40 11.11 40.88
C THR A 54 21.35 10.02 40.94
N VAL A 55 21.75 8.84 41.42
CA VAL A 55 20.83 7.74 41.72
C VAL A 55 20.81 7.51 43.23
N ASP A 56 19.62 7.57 43.83
CA ASP A 56 19.39 7.20 45.24
C ASP A 56 18.10 6.40 45.37
N SER A 57 18.10 5.43 46.28
CA SER A 57 16.97 4.50 46.45
C SER A 57 16.45 3.93 45.12
N ASP A 58 17.39 3.55 44.25
CA ASP A 58 17.20 3.02 42.91
C ASP A 58 16.57 3.97 41.87
N LYS A 59 16.32 5.24 42.21
CA LYS A 59 15.68 6.23 41.34
C LYS A 59 16.65 7.28 40.86
N LEU A 60 16.34 7.90 39.73
CA LEU A 60 17.06 9.06 39.21
C LEU A 60 16.62 10.33 39.91
N LEU A 61 17.56 11.16 40.35
CA LEU A 61 17.31 12.45 41.00
C LEU A 61 18.07 13.56 40.27
N PHE A 62 17.42 14.73 40.17
CA PHE A 62 18.05 15.93 39.64
C PHE A 62 17.75 17.15 40.52
N GLY A 63 18.73 18.03 40.69
CA GLY A 63 18.60 19.25 41.49
C GLY A 63 19.97 19.85 41.85
N SER A 64 20.02 20.66 42.91
CA SER A 64 21.25 21.25 43.45
C SER A 64 21.34 21.03 44.96
N GLN A 65 22.56 20.90 45.52
CA GLN A 65 22.75 20.76 46.96
C GLN A 65 23.36 22.01 47.60
N CYS A 66 22.77 22.54 48.67
CA CYS A 66 23.42 23.53 49.55
C CYS A 66 22.88 23.59 50.99
N ASN A 67 21.61 23.21 51.21
CA ASN A 67 20.96 23.29 52.52
C ASN A 67 20.57 21.91 53.07
N SER A 68 20.46 21.81 54.39
CA SER A 68 19.93 20.65 55.11
C SER A 68 18.60 21.03 55.79
N PRO A 69 17.50 20.27 55.59
CA PRO A 69 17.42 19.06 54.77
C PRO A 69 17.56 19.38 53.28
N ILE A 70 18.11 18.40 52.56
CA ILE A 70 18.36 18.46 51.11
C ILE A 70 17.01 18.49 50.42
N GLU A 71 16.69 19.58 49.71
CA GLU A 71 15.58 19.57 48.77
C GLU A 71 16.06 18.83 47.52
N HIS A 72 15.81 17.53 47.48
CA HIS A 72 15.87 16.77 46.23
C HIS A 72 14.66 17.19 45.43
N ASP A 73 14.88 18.09 44.49
CA ASP A 73 13.78 18.81 43.88
C ASP A 73 12.92 17.87 43.01
N THR A 74 13.50 16.92 42.26
CA THR A 74 12.72 15.97 41.43
C THR A 74 13.36 14.58 41.38
N GLU A 75 12.54 13.52 41.54
CA GLU A 75 12.93 12.11 41.41
C GLU A 75 12.06 11.33 40.40
N SER A 76 12.62 10.34 39.72
CA SER A 76 11.87 9.44 38.82
C SER A 76 10.91 8.52 39.58
N THR A 77 9.94 7.95 38.86
CA THR A 77 9.09 6.88 39.40
C THR A 77 9.67 5.51 39.08
N THR A 78 10.25 5.36 37.89
CA THR A 78 10.98 4.18 37.43
C THR A 78 12.30 4.01 38.18
N SER A 79 12.58 2.78 38.62
CA SER A 79 13.88 2.38 39.16
C SER A 79 14.86 2.17 38.02
N VAL A 80 16.04 2.80 38.08
CA VAL A 80 17.11 2.76 37.07
C VAL A 80 18.34 1.95 37.52
N ALA A 81 18.27 1.35 38.71
CA ALA A 81 19.34 0.58 39.33
C ALA A 81 19.14 -0.94 39.21
N ASP A 82 18.77 -1.41 38.02
CA ASP A 82 18.42 -2.80 37.71
C ASP A 82 19.50 -3.55 36.91
N ASN A 83 20.66 -2.90 36.70
CA ASN A 83 21.75 -3.39 35.87
C ASN A 83 21.39 -3.57 34.39
N GLU A 84 20.48 -2.75 33.87
CA GLU A 84 20.28 -2.51 32.44
C GLU A 84 20.71 -1.09 32.03
N TRP A 85 20.81 -0.84 30.73
CA TRP A 85 21.12 0.49 30.21
C TRP A 85 19.85 1.34 30.22
N HIS A 86 19.92 2.51 30.86
CA HIS A 86 18.87 3.52 30.80
C HIS A 86 19.40 4.81 30.18
N HIS A 87 18.58 5.41 29.32
CA HIS A 87 18.79 6.79 28.89
C HIS A 87 18.14 7.71 29.92
N VAL A 88 18.96 8.46 30.66
CA VAL A 88 18.49 9.36 31.70
C VAL A 88 18.70 10.80 31.27
N ALA A 89 17.68 11.63 31.47
CA ALA A 89 17.75 13.05 31.16
C ALA A 89 17.12 13.90 32.25
N ALA A 90 17.53 15.16 32.33
CA ALA A 90 16.88 16.14 33.18
C ALA A 90 16.97 17.54 32.58
N THR A 91 15.96 18.38 32.83
CA THR A 91 15.88 19.75 32.33
C THR A 91 15.56 20.74 33.43
N TYR A 92 16.11 21.95 33.34
CA TYR A 92 15.75 23.08 34.19
C TYR A 92 15.54 24.37 33.40
N ASP A 93 14.50 25.13 33.74
CA ASP A 93 14.20 26.45 33.17
C ASP A 93 13.88 27.50 34.27
N ALA A 94 14.81 28.40 34.59
CA ALA A 94 14.58 29.43 35.61
C ALA A 94 13.35 30.30 35.33
N ASP A 95 12.98 30.49 34.07
CA ASP A 95 11.82 31.27 33.64
C ASP A 95 10.55 30.41 33.40
N GLY A 96 10.65 29.08 33.58
CA GLY A 96 9.58 28.12 33.31
C GLY A 96 8.42 28.11 34.30
N GLY A 97 8.53 28.85 35.42
CA GLY A 97 7.50 28.91 36.45
C GLY A 97 7.36 27.59 37.23
N SER A 98 6.12 27.13 37.45
CA SER A 98 5.90 25.84 38.11
C SER A 98 6.34 24.67 37.23
N ASN A 99 6.89 23.63 37.85
CA ASN A 99 7.39 22.41 37.17
C ASN A 99 8.56 22.67 36.23
N ASN A 100 9.39 23.65 36.58
CA ASN A 100 10.55 24.03 35.81
C ASN A 100 11.74 23.07 35.93
N LEU A 101 11.69 22.06 36.81
CA LEU A 101 12.71 21.03 36.96
C LEU A 101 12.11 19.66 36.64
N LYS A 102 12.64 18.96 35.64
CA LYS A 102 12.06 17.70 35.13
C LYS A 102 13.10 16.60 35.04
N VAL A 103 12.67 15.35 35.19
CA VAL A 103 13.49 14.15 34.97
C VAL A 103 12.79 13.19 34.01
N TYR A 104 13.58 12.53 33.19
CA TYR A 104 13.13 11.60 32.17
C TYR A 104 13.94 10.31 32.27
N VAL A 105 13.26 9.18 32.10
CA VAL A 105 13.87 7.85 32.00
C VAL A 105 13.40 7.24 30.69
N ASP A 106 14.34 6.76 29.87
CA ASP A 106 14.10 6.15 28.56
C ASP A 106 13.20 7.02 27.66
N GLY A 107 13.46 8.33 27.67
CA GLY A 107 12.79 9.32 26.82
C GLY A 107 11.39 9.73 27.30
N VAL A 108 10.92 9.17 28.41
CA VAL A 108 9.61 9.48 28.97
C VAL A 108 9.76 10.43 30.15
N LEU A 109 8.95 11.50 30.18
CA LEU A 109 8.87 12.40 31.33
C LEU A 109 8.29 11.63 32.52
N GLU A 110 9.09 11.48 33.56
CA GLU A 110 8.74 10.69 34.75
C GLU A 110 8.14 11.57 35.85
N ASN A 111 8.79 12.69 36.13
CA ASN A 111 8.37 13.58 37.19
C ASN A 111 8.88 15.01 36.99
N GLN A 112 8.27 15.94 37.71
CA GLN A 112 8.62 17.35 37.66
C GLN A 112 8.30 18.07 38.97
N SER A 113 9.06 19.12 39.24
CA SER A 113 8.87 19.97 40.42
C SER A 113 9.30 21.41 40.14
N THR A 114 9.11 22.27 41.14
CA THR A 114 9.48 23.69 41.04
C THR A 114 10.70 23.96 41.90
N LYS A 115 11.79 24.38 41.27
CA LYS A 115 12.98 24.88 41.93
C LYS A 115 12.99 26.41 41.89
N GLU A 116 13.32 27.03 43.03
CA GLU A 116 13.60 28.46 43.11
C GLU A 116 15.11 28.76 42.92
N GLY A 117 15.41 29.82 42.17
CA GLY A 117 16.76 30.33 41.97
C GLY A 117 17.62 29.54 40.97
N GLU A 118 18.68 30.17 40.48
CA GLU A 118 19.57 29.63 39.46
C GLU A 118 20.57 28.60 40.04
N PHE A 119 21.12 27.75 39.16
CA PHE A 119 22.27 26.92 39.49
C PHE A 119 23.54 27.76 39.60
N VAL A 120 24.47 27.31 40.44
CA VAL A 120 25.84 27.84 40.48
C VAL A 120 26.68 27.05 39.48
N THR A 121 27.24 27.73 38.48
CA THR A 121 28.13 27.11 37.50
C THR A 121 29.56 27.00 38.05
N GLY A 122 30.31 26.04 37.53
CA GLY A 122 31.71 25.84 37.86
C GLY A 122 32.14 24.39 37.64
N ASN A 123 33.29 24.04 38.22
CA ASN A 123 33.85 22.70 38.14
C ASN A 123 32.90 21.65 38.77
N PHE A 124 32.91 20.46 38.20
CA PHE A 124 32.16 19.30 38.69
C PHE A 124 32.88 18.00 38.33
N ASN A 125 32.41 16.89 38.89
CA ASN A 125 32.91 15.56 38.56
C ASN A 125 31.81 14.72 37.89
N ILE A 126 32.21 13.83 36.99
CA ILE A 126 31.38 12.71 36.53
C ILE A 126 31.77 11.47 37.35
N GLY A 127 30.78 10.75 37.86
CA GLY A 127 30.95 9.51 38.61
C GLY A 127 31.26 9.67 40.10
N SER A 128 31.30 10.90 40.64
CA SER A 128 31.47 11.13 42.08
C SER A 128 31.00 12.52 42.53
N ALA A 129 30.82 12.70 43.84
CA ALA A 129 30.79 13.99 44.51
C ALA A 129 32.02 14.19 45.43
N ASP A 130 32.38 15.45 45.69
CA ASP A 130 33.55 15.84 46.50
C ASP A 130 33.53 15.30 47.95
N ASN A 131 32.36 14.83 48.43
CA ASN A 131 32.13 14.35 49.79
C ASN A 131 32.26 12.82 49.94
N GLY A 132 32.62 12.08 48.89
CA GLY A 132 32.84 10.62 48.94
C GLY A 132 31.63 9.76 48.55
N GLU A 133 30.71 10.31 47.77
CA GLU A 133 29.58 9.59 47.16
C GLU A 133 29.92 9.23 45.71
N PHE A 134 30.11 7.94 45.42
CA PHE A 134 30.66 7.45 44.16
C PHE A 134 29.63 6.69 43.33
N PHE A 135 29.74 6.77 42.00
CA PHE A 135 28.95 5.95 41.10
C PHE A 135 29.47 4.50 41.06
N ASN A 136 28.54 3.57 40.88
CA ASN A 136 28.81 2.16 40.77
C ASN A 136 28.19 1.57 39.50
N GLY A 137 28.91 1.58 38.39
CA GLY A 137 28.34 1.19 37.11
C GLY A 137 29.06 1.77 35.91
N ALA A 138 28.45 1.65 34.73
CA ALA A 138 28.95 2.26 33.51
C ALA A 138 28.19 3.54 33.17
N ILE A 139 28.91 4.56 32.66
CA ILE A 139 28.36 5.80 32.10
C ILE A 139 28.85 5.96 30.67
N ASP A 140 27.95 6.36 29.77
CA ASP A 140 28.23 6.63 28.36
C ASP A 140 27.44 7.89 27.89
N GLY A 141 27.89 8.51 26.80
CA GLY A 141 27.13 9.51 26.05
C GLY A 141 26.70 10.78 26.80
N VAL A 142 27.49 11.26 27.76
CA VAL A 142 27.13 12.45 28.55
C VAL A 142 27.11 13.72 27.68
N ARG A 143 26.01 14.46 27.74
CA ARG A 143 25.80 15.74 27.04
C ARG A 143 25.15 16.76 27.95
N ILE A 144 25.58 18.02 27.83
CA ILE A 144 25.01 19.15 28.58
C ILE A 144 24.78 20.32 27.63
N TRP A 145 23.58 20.90 27.68
CA TRP A 145 23.19 22.10 26.94
C TRP A 145 22.88 23.24 27.91
N SER A 146 23.15 24.48 27.48
CA SER A 146 22.67 25.71 28.14
C SER A 146 21.24 26.09 27.71
N ALA A 147 20.41 25.09 27.40
CA ALA A 147 19.06 25.24 26.88
C ALA A 147 18.17 24.09 27.36
N VAL A 148 16.85 24.27 27.27
CA VAL A 148 15.84 23.26 27.61
C VAL A 148 15.42 22.53 26.34
N LEU A 149 15.78 21.25 26.23
CA LEU A 149 15.30 20.41 25.13
C LEU A 149 13.82 20.02 25.33
N THR A 150 13.08 19.87 24.25
CA THR A 150 11.69 19.37 24.27
C THR A 150 11.65 17.86 24.51
N ASP A 151 10.48 17.33 24.89
CA ASP A 151 10.25 15.90 25.10
C ASP A 151 10.64 15.10 23.83
N GLU A 152 10.31 15.59 22.64
CA GLU A 152 10.66 14.96 21.36
C GLU A 152 12.17 14.99 21.10
N GLN A 153 12.84 16.10 21.44
CA GLN A 153 14.29 16.21 21.32
C GLN A 153 15.00 15.25 22.29
N ILE A 154 14.48 15.08 23.52
CA ILE A 154 15.02 14.12 24.50
C ILE A 154 14.84 12.69 23.99
N GLN A 155 13.67 12.34 23.43
CA GLN A 155 13.46 11.03 22.81
C GLN A 155 14.39 10.80 21.61
N ALA A 156 14.56 11.79 20.73
CA ALA A 156 15.46 11.68 19.58
C ALA A 156 16.93 11.42 19.99
N ASN A 157 17.36 11.94 21.15
CA ASN A 157 18.70 11.72 21.70
C ASN A 157 18.95 10.28 22.19
N MET A 158 17.90 9.47 22.36
CA MET A 158 18.03 8.03 22.64
C MET A 158 18.47 7.25 21.41
N TYR A 159 18.06 7.68 20.22
CA TYR A 159 18.26 6.91 18.99
C TYR A 159 19.44 7.45 18.18
N THR A 160 19.69 8.76 18.26
CA THR A 160 20.71 9.42 17.46
C THR A 160 21.57 10.38 18.30
N GLU A 161 22.86 10.46 17.99
CA GLU A 161 23.68 11.54 18.53
C GLU A 161 23.38 12.81 17.72
N LEU A 162 22.56 13.72 18.24
CA LEU A 162 22.35 15.01 17.59
C LEU A 162 23.71 15.75 17.50
N SER A 163 24.09 16.15 16.30
CA SER A 163 25.23 17.04 16.07
C SER A 163 24.78 18.49 16.28
N ASP A 164 25.57 19.28 17.01
CA ASP A 164 25.34 20.69 17.36
C ASP A 164 24.55 21.47 16.28
N ASP A 165 23.25 21.60 16.54
CA ASP A 165 22.20 22.18 15.70
C ASP A 165 21.88 23.62 16.10
N GLY A 166 22.66 24.18 17.05
CA GLY A 166 22.52 25.55 17.53
C GLY A 166 21.73 25.70 18.83
N TYR A 167 21.43 24.61 19.55
CA TYR A 167 20.72 24.65 20.83
C TYR A 167 21.61 24.84 22.07
N GLY A 168 22.79 25.46 21.92
CA GLY A 168 23.66 25.78 23.06
C GLY A 168 24.32 24.55 23.70
N LEU A 169 24.78 23.58 22.90
CA LEU A 169 25.53 22.43 23.40
C LEU A 169 26.85 22.88 24.04
N LEU A 170 27.02 22.65 25.34
CA LEU A 170 28.24 23.01 26.07
C LEU A 170 29.30 21.91 25.98
N THR A 171 28.89 20.64 26.04
CA THR A 171 29.80 19.50 26.03
C THR A 171 29.13 18.23 25.50
N HIS A 172 29.91 17.38 24.83
CA HIS A 172 29.50 16.07 24.36
C HIS A 172 30.65 15.07 24.53
N TRP A 173 30.61 14.29 25.61
CA TRP A 173 31.55 13.20 25.83
C TRP A 173 30.95 11.88 25.33
N LYS A 174 31.60 11.27 24.34
CA LYS A 174 31.13 10.04 23.68
C LYS A 174 31.59 8.74 24.34
N PHE A 175 32.52 8.81 25.30
CA PHE A 175 33.13 7.66 25.99
C PHE A 175 33.69 6.56 25.05
N ASN A 176 34.10 6.92 23.83
CA ASN A 176 34.47 5.96 22.79
C ASN A 176 35.98 5.83 22.54
N SER A 177 36.83 6.42 23.39
CA SER A 177 38.30 6.35 23.21
C SER A 177 38.88 4.99 23.55
N GLY A 178 38.29 4.25 24.50
CA GLY A 178 38.68 2.89 24.89
C GLY A 178 40.02 2.76 25.62
N GLU A 179 40.83 3.83 25.66
CA GLU A 179 42.10 3.90 26.36
C GLU A 179 42.47 5.34 26.74
N GLY A 180 43.51 5.48 27.57
CA GLY A 180 44.03 6.77 28.02
C GLY A 180 43.30 7.36 29.23
N SER A 181 43.74 8.53 29.67
CA SER A 181 43.26 9.23 30.87
C SER A 181 42.52 10.53 30.57
N VAL A 182 42.16 10.77 29.32
CA VAL A 182 41.44 11.98 28.88
C VAL A 182 40.11 11.58 28.26
N LEU A 183 39.03 12.16 28.73
CA LEU A 183 37.70 12.05 28.15
C LEU A 183 37.49 13.22 27.18
N PHE A 184 37.58 12.94 25.88
CA PHE A 184 37.49 13.98 24.86
C PHE A 184 36.06 14.50 24.68
N ASP A 185 35.95 15.82 24.62
CA ASP A 185 34.73 16.54 24.29
C ASP A 185 34.63 16.71 22.76
N HIS A 186 33.47 16.35 22.23
CA HIS A 186 33.13 16.36 20.81
C HIS A 186 32.12 17.45 20.44
N SER A 187 31.76 18.35 21.37
CA SER A 187 30.93 19.53 21.07
C SER A 187 31.66 20.57 20.21
N GLY A 188 32.99 20.59 20.27
CA GLY A 188 33.83 21.60 19.64
C GLY A 188 34.28 22.71 20.60
N ASN A 189 33.83 22.71 21.85
CA ASN A 189 34.20 23.70 22.87
C ASN A 189 35.50 23.36 23.61
N GLY A 190 35.97 22.12 23.54
CA GLY A 190 37.25 21.70 24.12
C GLY A 190 37.19 21.42 25.61
N ASN A 191 36.00 21.15 26.14
CA ASN A 191 35.71 20.87 27.54
C ASN A 191 36.11 19.42 27.90
N HIS A 192 37.37 19.06 27.70
CA HIS A 192 37.87 17.71 27.99
C HIS A 192 37.88 17.42 29.49
N GLY A 193 37.62 16.16 29.86
CA GLY A 193 37.68 15.69 31.25
C GLY A 193 38.93 14.86 31.53
N ASP A 194 39.42 14.89 32.77
CA ASP A 194 40.54 14.06 33.24
C ASP A 194 40.03 12.83 33.99
N ILE A 195 40.32 11.63 33.49
CA ILE A 195 39.88 10.36 34.07
C ILE A 195 40.83 9.96 35.20
N ASN A 196 40.29 9.81 36.41
CA ASN A 196 41.00 9.40 37.63
C ASN A 196 40.38 8.09 38.14
N GLY A 197 41.18 7.04 38.28
CA GLY A 197 40.76 5.74 38.86
C GLY A 197 39.87 4.86 37.97
N ALA A 198 38.87 5.45 37.32
CA ALA A 198 37.87 4.75 36.51
C ALA A 198 38.48 4.07 35.28
N ALA A 199 37.84 2.98 34.82
CA ALA A 199 38.37 2.12 33.75
C ALA A 199 37.44 2.06 32.54
N TRP A 200 38.01 1.94 31.33
CA TRP A 200 37.25 1.68 30.11
C TRP A 200 36.62 0.28 30.13
N THR A 201 35.42 0.15 29.56
CA THR A 201 34.72 -1.13 29.38
C THR A 201 34.06 -1.21 28.01
N GLU A 202 33.87 -2.43 27.51
CA GLU A 202 33.20 -2.73 26.24
C GLU A 202 31.66 -2.74 26.37
N ALA A 203 31.12 -2.50 27.57
CA ALA A 203 29.69 -2.28 27.72
C ALA A 203 29.31 -0.97 27.03
N SER A 204 28.28 -0.99 26.19
CA SER A 204 27.73 0.22 25.56
C SER A 204 26.22 0.07 25.38
N PRO A 205 25.43 1.17 25.42
CA PRO A 205 24.01 1.12 25.13
C PRO A 205 23.77 0.73 23.67
N THR A 206 22.78 -0.13 23.45
CA THR A 206 22.23 -0.39 22.11
C THR A 206 21.25 0.72 21.81
N LEU A 207 21.58 1.62 20.89
CA LEU A 207 20.60 2.56 20.35
C LEU A 207 19.71 1.75 19.40
N SER A 208 18.43 1.64 19.70
CA SER A 208 17.45 1.18 18.70
C SER A 208 17.29 2.27 17.64
N ASP A 209 16.87 1.90 16.43
CA ASP A 209 16.44 2.90 15.46
C ASP A 209 15.16 3.59 15.99
N PRO A 210 14.94 4.89 15.67
CA PRO A 210 13.71 5.55 16.06
C PRO A 210 12.51 4.83 15.44
N PRO A 211 11.32 4.87 16.07
CA PRO A 211 10.12 4.31 15.46
C PRO A 211 9.88 4.93 14.08
N TYR A 212 9.65 4.10 13.07
CA TYR A 212 9.24 4.58 11.76
C TYR A 212 7.88 5.28 11.87
N ASN A 213 7.81 6.54 11.43
CA ASN A 213 6.64 7.41 11.58
C ASN A 213 6.09 7.86 10.22
N GLY A 214 6.23 7.03 9.19
CA GLY A 214 5.74 7.36 7.85
C GLY A 214 6.57 8.42 7.11
N PRO A 215 6.00 9.10 6.09
CA PRO A 215 4.61 9.03 5.64
C PRO A 215 4.31 7.87 4.67
N LYS A 216 5.26 6.93 4.50
CA LYS A 216 5.18 5.84 3.53
C LYS A 216 5.26 4.48 4.20
N TRP A 217 4.14 3.82 4.33
CA TRP A 217 4.06 2.51 4.94
C TRP A 217 4.18 1.44 3.88
N PHE A 218 4.89 0.36 4.19
CA PHE A 218 5.11 -0.75 3.26
C PHE A 218 4.50 -2.02 3.81
N VAL A 219 3.77 -2.73 2.96
CA VAL A 219 3.13 -4.01 3.26
C VAL A 219 3.59 -5.05 2.25
N SER A 220 3.98 -6.24 2.72
CA SER A 220 4.30 -7.38 1.86
C SER A 220 3.88 -8.69 2.52
N THR A 221 3.56 -9.70 1.72
CA THR A 221 3.20 -11.05 2.22
C THR A 221 4.32 -11.75 3.00
N ASP A 222 5.57 -11.30 2.88
CA ASP A 222 6.73 -11.79 3.62
C ASP A 222 7.05 -10.92 4.86
N GLY A 223 6.25 -9.88 5.14
CA GLY A 223 6.42 -8.96 6.26
C GLY A 223 5.99 -9.52 7.63
N SER A 224 6.04 -8.67 8.66
CA SER A 224 5.60 -9.01 10.03
C SER A 224 4.88 -7.83 10.69
N ASP A 225 3.69 -8.05 11.23
CA ASP A 225 2.95 -7.02 11.99
C ASP A 225 3.47 -6.86 13.42
N THR A 226 4.27 -7.81 13.92
CA THR A 226 4.78 -7.80 15.30
C THR A 226 6.22 -7.35 15.42
N ASP A 227 7.02 -7.59 14.38
CA ASP A 227 8.48 -7.39 14.44
C ASP A 227 8.94 -6.22 13.58
N ASN A 228 8.15 -5.84 12.57
CA ASN A 228 8.55 -4.83 11.61
C ASN A 228 7.88 -3.49 11.91
N ASP A 229 8.51 -2.39 11.48
CA ASP A 229 8.07 -1.02 11.76
C ASP A 229 7.30 -0.35 10.61
N GLY A 230 7.13 -1.05 9.49
CA GLY A 230 6.41 -0.57 8.31
C GLY A 230 7.25 0.25 7.34
N SER A 231 8.56 0.37 7.56
CA SER A 231 9.50 0.96 6.60
C SER A 231 9.75 0.04 5.40
N GLU A 232 10.39 0.55 4.33
CA GLU A 232 10.63 -0.22 3.09
C GLU A 232 11.43 -1.52 3.31
N GLY A 233 12.36 -1.52 4.27
CA GLY A 233 13.16 -2.70 4.62
C GLY A 233 12.49 -3.65 5.61
N GLU A 234 11.49 -3.16 6.34
CA GLU A 234 10.80 -3.84 7.42
C GLU A 234 9.29 -3.62 7.23
N SER A 235 8.73 -4.24 6.18
CA SER A 235 7.31 -4.09 5.83
C SER A 235 6.37 -4.81 6.79
N PHE A 236 5.17 -4.29 7.01
CA PHE A 236 4.09 -5.04 7.66
C PHE A 236 3.63 -6.23 6.82
N ALA A 237 2.97 -7.21 7.45
CA ALA A 237 2.44 -8.40 6.80
C ALA A 237 1.05 -8.17 6.21
N THR A 238 0.23 -7.33 6.86
CA THR A 238 -1.18 -7.13 6.51
C THR A 238 -1.49 -5.69 6.10
N ILE A 239 -2.48 -5.54 5.21
CA ILE A 239 -2.89 -4.23 4.70
C ILE A 239 -3.59 -3.44 5.82
N GLN A 240 -4.46 -4.10 6.61
CA GLN A 240 -5.15 -3.40 7.70
C GLN A 240 -4.16 -2.83 8.73
N TYR A 241 -3.06 -3.54 9.04
CA TYR A 241 -2.06 -3.04 9.97
C TYR A 241 -1.34 -1.80 9.43
N GLY A 242 -1.03 -1.77 8.13
CA GLY A 242 -0.51 -0.58 7.46
C GLY A 242 -1.48 0.60 7.52
N ILE A 243 -2.78 0.36 7.29
CA ILE A 243 -3.84 1.37 7.45
C ILE A 243 -3.89 1.87 8.89
N ASP A 244 -3.81 0.97 9.89
CA ASP A 244 -3.91 1.31 11.31
C ASP A 244 -2.72 2.15 11.79
N ALA A 245 -1.51 1.91 11.27
CA ALA A 245 -0.30 2.69 11.54
C ALA A 245 -0.31 4.07 10.86
N ALA A 246 -0.90 4.18 9.69
CA ALA A 246 -0.94 5.42 8.90
C ALA A 246 -1.76 6.54 9.56
N SER A 247 -1.32 7.78 9.37
CA SER A 247 -2.10 9.00 9.64
C SER A 247 -2.67 9.56 8.34
N ASP A 248 -3.64 10.48 8.41
CA ASP A 248 -4.17 11.16 7.22
C ASP A 248 -3.04 11.71 6.34
N GLU A 249 -3.23 11.68 5.01
CA GLU A 249 -2.27 12.05 3.98
C GLU A 249 -1.09 11.07 3.78
N ASP A 250 -0.94 10.05 4.62
CA ASP A 250 0.05 8.98 4.40
C ASP A 250 -0.31 8.09 3.20
N THR A 251 0.69 7.34 2.74
CA THR A 251 0.54 6.31 1.70
C THR A 251 0.93 4.94 2.25
N VAL A 252 0.11 3.93 1.98
CA VAL A 252 0.39 2.51 2.22
C VAL A 252 0.67 1.84 0.88
N HIS A 253 1.94 1.52 0.64
CA HIS A 253 2.41 0.79 -0.54
C HIS A 253 2.32 -0.72 -0.29
N VAL A 254 1.59 -1.44 -1.13
CA VAL A 254 1.35 -2.88 -1.00
C VAL A 254 2.03 -3.64 -2.13
N ALA A 255 2.98 -4.50 -1.79
CA ALA A 255 3.66 -5.36 -2.74
C ALA A 255 2.73 -6.42 -3.33
N ALA A 256 3.06 -6.92 -4.53
CA ALA A 256 2.39 -8.06 -5.14
C ALA A 256 2.17 -9.23 -4.15
N GLY A 257 1.00 -9.84 -4.23
CA GLY A 257 0.60 -10.91 -3.32
C GLY A 257 -0.92 -11.05 -3.19
N THR A 258 -1.33 -12.07 -2.44
CA THR A 258 -2.73 -12.26 -2.04
C THR A 258 -2.86 -12.06 -0.54
N TYR A 259 -3.64 -11.04 -0.16
CA TYR A 259 -3.91 -10.65 1.21
C TYR A 259 -5.32 -11.10 1.56
N VAL A 260 -5.43 -12.11 2.44
CA VAL A 260 -6.72 -12.65 2.87
C VAL A 260 -7.22 -11.84 4.05
N GLU A 261 -7.98 -10.78 3.76
CA GLU A 261 -8.34 -9.73 4.71
C GLU A 261 -9.67 -9.06 4.32
N ASN A 262 -10.31 -8.43 5.31
CA ASN A 262 -11.38 -7.45 5.09
C ASN A 262 -10.90 -6.10 5.65
N ILE A 263 -10.60 -5.15 4.78
CA ILE A 263 -9.99 -3.87 5.18
C ILE A 263 -11.04 -2.76 5.37
N ASN A 264 -10.76 -1.84 6.29
CA ASN A 264 -11.54 -0.63 6.53
C ASN A 264 -10.60 0.56 6.72
N PHE A 265 -10.89 1.65 6.02
CA PHE A 265 -10.15 2.91 6.14
C PHE A 265 -10.43 3.62 7.47
N ASN A 266 -11.51 3.26 8.18
CA ASN A 266 -11.83 3.76 9.52
C ASN A 266 -11.86 5.30 9.61
N GLY A 267 -12.26 5.98 8.53
CA GLY A 267 -12.35 7.43 8.46
C GLY A 267 -11.02 8.12 8.14
N LYS A 268 -9.95 7.37 7.87
CA LYS A 268 -8.65 7.92 7.49
C LYS A 268 -8.62 8.29 6.01
N ASN A 269 -8.05 9.46 5.75
CA ASN A 269 -7.88 10.04 4.43
C ASN A 269 -6.47 9.74 3.89
N ILE A 270 -6.24 8.47 3.58
CA ILE A 270 -4.93 7.95 3.14
C ILE A 270 -4.99 7.38 1.72
N THR A 271 -3.83 7.19 1.09
CA THR A 271 -3.72 6.42 -0.15
C THR A 271 -3.27 4.99 0.16
N VAL A 272 -4.02 3.99 -0.28
CA VAL A 272 -3.59 2.59 -0.29
C VAL A 272 -3.41 2.18 -1.74
N GLU A 273 -2.18 1.84 -2.13
CA GLU A 273 -1.84 1.55 -3.53
C GLU A 273 -1.00 0.27 -3.68
N SER A 274 -1.30 -0.49 -4.72
CA SER A 274 -0.48 -1.61 -5.17
C SER A 274 0.76 -1.11 -5.91
N THR A 275 1.92 -1.72 -5.66
CA THR A 275 3.15 -1.41 -6.40
C THR A 275 3.22 -2.09 -7.77
N ASP A 276 2.40 -3.11 -8.01
CA ASP A 276 2.49 -4.01 -9.17
C ASP A 276 1.18 -4.07 -9.99
N GLY A 277 0.18 -3.30 -9.59
CA GLY A 277 -1.13 -3.24 -10.25
C GLY A 277 -2.09 -4.39 -9.89
N PRO A 278 -3.32 -4.36 -10.44
CA PRO A 278 -4.40 -5.21 -9.98
C PRO A 278 -4.23 -6.69 -10.37
N ASP A 279 -3.47 -6.99 -11.43
CA ASP A 279 -3.20 -8.37 -11.87
C ASP A 279 -2.29 -9.14 -10.91
N ALA A 280 -1.51 -8.43 -10.08
CA ALA A 280 -0.51 -9.00 -9.19
C ALA A 280 -0.85 -8.87 -7.69
N THR A 281 -1.78 -7.97 -7.33
CA THR A 281 -2.07 -7.63 -5.93
C THR A 281 -3.55 -7.81 -5.65
N VAL A 282 -3.87 -8.79 -4.80
CA VAL A 282 -5.23 -9.26 -4.55
C VAL A 282 -5.58 -9.04 -3.08
N ILE A 283 -6.74 -8.44 -2.82
CA ILE A 283 -7.41 -8.47 -1.52
C ILE A 283 -8.55 -9.49 -1.63
N ASP A 284 -8.47 -10.54 -0.83
CA ASP A 284 -9.40 -11.68 -0.86
C ASP A 284 -10.22 -11.73 0.43
N GLY A 285 -11.54 -11.58 0.33
CA GLY A 285 -12.44 -11.60 1.47
C GLY A 285 -12.76 -12.98 2.03
N ASP A 286 -12.24 -14.07 1.47
CA ASP A 286 -12.45 -15.46 1.90
C ASP A 286 -13.92 -15.83 2.16
N GLN A 287 -14.81 -15.35 1.28
CA GLN A 287 -16.26 -15.51 1.37
C GLN A 287 -16.86 -15.02 2.68
N ASN A 288 -16.30 -13.93 3.25
CA ASN A 288 -16.74 -13.39 4.51
C ASN A 288 -16.69 -11.85 4.50
N GLY A 289 -17.85 -11.21 4.64
CA GLY A 289 -17.96 -9.75 4.71
C GLY A 289 -17.60 -9.05 3.39
N SER A 290 -17.69 -7.72 3.41
CA SER A 290 -17.19 -6.89 2.31
C SER A 290 -15.67 -6.87 2.37
N VAL A 291 -15.01 -7.02 1.21
CA VAL A 291 -13.54 -7.03 1.13
C VAL A 291 -12.96 -5.66 1.54
N VAL A 292 -13.58 -4.57 1.09
CA VAL A 292 -13.16 -3.20 1.42
C VAL A 292 -14.33 -2.37 1.94
N LYS A 293 -14.07 -1.52 2.94
CA LYS A 293 -15.07 -0.60 3.50
C LYS A 293 -14.58 0.85 3.57
N PHE A 294 -15.49 1.74 3.21
CA PHE A 294 -15.44 3.19 3.47
C PHE A 294 -16.78 3.58 4.11
N ASN A 295 -16.80 3.70 5.43
CA ASN A 295 -18.06 3.82 6.18
C ASN A 295 -18.00 4.81 7.33
N SER A 296 -16.99 5.69 7.33
CA SER A 296 -16.69 6.58 8.44
C SER A 296 -16.48 8.02 8.01
N GLY A 297 -16.89 8.37 6.78
CA GLY A 297 -16.89 9.75 6.28
C GLY A 297 -15.59 10.15 5.60
N GLU A 298 -14.88 9.18 5.03
CA GLU A 298 -13.67 9.38 4.22
C GLU A 298 -13.95 10.37 3.06
N ASP A 299 -13.02 11.27 2.76
CA ASP A 299 -13.18 12.25 1.67
C ASP A 299 -12.47 11.79 0.37
N TYR A 300 -12.41 12.69 -0.63
CA TYR A 300 -11.85 12.41 -1.96
C TYR A 300 -10.33 12.12 -1.96
N THR A 301 -9.64 12.40 -0.85
CA THR A 301 -8.22 12.08 -0.68
C THR A 301 -8.00 10.65 -0.19
N ALA A 302 -9.02 10.00 0.40
CA ALA A 302 -8.99 8.57 0.65
C ALA A 302 -9.04 7.80 -0.68
N SER A 303 -7.98 7.04 -0.97
CA SER A 303 -7.80 6.42 -2.29
C SER A 303 -7.42 4.95 -2.19
N LEU A 304 -8.03 4.13 -3.07
CA LEU A 304 -7.66 2.73 -3.28
C LEU A 304 -7.28 2.51 -4.74
N ILE A 305 -6.06 2.02 -4.97
CA ILE A 305 -5.46 2.02 -6.31
C ILE A 305 -4.80 0.67 -6.64
N GLY A 306 -5.19 0.06 -7.76
CA GLY A 306 -4.39 -1.03 -8.34
C GLY A 306 -4.60 -2.41 -7.72
N PHE A 307 -5.80 -2.74 -7.24
CA PHE A 307 -6.07 -4.04 -6.59
C PHE A 307 -7.11 -4.87 -7.33
N THR A 308 -6.92 -6.19 -7.33
CA THR A 308 -8.03 -7.13 -7.48
C THR A 308 -8.76 -7.28 -6.15
N ILE A 309 -10.08 -7.08 -6.15
CA ILE A 309 -10.97 -7.21 -4.99
C ILE A 309 -11.90 -8.40 -5.22
N GLN A 310 -11.77 -9.47 -4.44
CA GLN A 310 -12.48 -10.71 -4.73
C GLN A 310 -12.98 -11.50 -3.53
N ASN A 311 -13.90 -12.43 -3.83
CA ASN A 311 -14.44 -13.42 -2.91
C ASN A 311 -15.06 -12.82 -1.65
N GLY A 312 -15.58 -11.60 -1.67
CA GLY A 312 -16.36 -11.08 -0.57
C GLY A 312 -17.78 -11.66 -0.54
N LEU A 313 -18.35 -11.80 0.67
CA LEU A 313 -19.73 -12.25 0.89
C LEU A 313 -20.37 -11.40 1.99
N ALA A 314 -21.16 -10.41 1.59
CA ALA A 314 -21.74 -9.42 2.49
C ALA A 314 -23.25 -9.28 2.33
N VAL A 315 -23.89 -8.54 3.24
CA VAL A 315 -25.29 -8.13 3.02
C VAL A 315 -25.36 -7.08 1.92
N TYR A 316 -24.47 -6.09 1.96
CA TYR A 316 -24.34 -5.04 0.96
C TYR A 316 -22.89 -4.99 0.50
N GLY A 317 -22.65 -4.81 -0.80
CA GLY A 317 -21.30 -4.60 -1.31
C GLY A 317 -20.40 -5.78 -1.01
N GLY A 318 -20.57 -6.89 -1.74
CA GLY A 318 -19.73 -8.08 -1.55
C GLY A 318 -18.25 -7.73 -1.69
N GLY A 319 -17.88 -7.04 -2.76
CA GLY A 319 -16.52 -6.52 -2.93
C GLY A 319 -16.28 -5.30 -2.05
N MET A 320 -17.10 -4.26 -2.22
CA MET A 320 -16.91 -2.99 -1.52
C MET A 320 -18.21 -2.40 -0.99
N GLU A 321 -18.20 -1.96 0.26
CA GLU A 321 -19.31 -1.25 0.93
C GLU A 321 -18.90 0.20 1.21
N ILE A 322 -19.58 1.16 0.56
CA ILE A 322 -19.25 2.58 0.64
C ILE A 322 -20.49 3.35 1.11
N THR A 323 -20.39 3.93 2.30
CA THR A 323 -21.55 4.51 3.01
C THR A 323 -21.21 5.77 3.81
N ALA A 324 -22.15 6.29 4.60
CA ALA A 324 -21.91 7.34 5.60
C ALA A 324 -21.37 8.68 5.04
N ASN A 325 -21.78 9.04 3.82
CA ASN A 325 -21.29 10.19 3.05
C ASN A 325 -19.80 10.11 2.72
N SER A 326 -19.24 8.91 2.65
CA SER A 326 -17.86 8.70 2.22
C SER A 326 -17.73 8.97 0.72
N GLN A 327 -16.58 9.49 0.32
CA GLN A 327 -16.30 10.00 -1.03
C GLN A 327 -14.96 9.51 -1.58
N PRO A 328 -14.58 8.22 -1.40
CA PRO A 328 -13.27 7.75 -1.82
C PRO A 328 -13.07 7.81 -3.33
N THR A 329 -11.80 7.94 -3.74
CA THR A 329 -11.37 7.76 -5.13
C THR A 329 -10.89 6.31 -5.32
N LEU A 330 -11.58 5.57 -6.18
CA LEU A 330 -11.30 4.16 -6.48
C LEU A 330 -10.78 4.08 -7.92
N SER A 331 -9.57 3.56 -8.11
CA SER A 331 -8.98 3.55 -9.45
C SER A 331 -8.16 2.31 -9.76
N ASN A 332 -8.13 1.92 -11.04
CA ASN A 332 -7.35 0.78 -11.52
C ASN A 332 -7.67 -0.51 -10.75
N LEU A 333 -8.95 -0.79 -10.51
CA LEU A 333 -9.40 -1.94 -9.73
C LEU A 333 -9.96 -3.05 -10.63
N ILE A 334 -9.80 -4.30 -10.21
CA ILE A 334 -10.54 -5.45 -10.75
C ILE A 334 -11.45 -5.99 -9.64
N ILE A 335 -12.74 -5.68 -9.67
CA ILE A 335 -13.72 -6.10 -8.67
C ILE A 335 -14.45 -7.32 -9.21
N GLN A 336 -14.16 -8.51 -8.66
CA GLN A 336 -14.62 -9.77 -9.25
C GLN A 336 -15.04 -10.86 -8.26
N ASN A 337 -15.94 -11.75 -8.69
CA ASN A 337 -16.35 -12.93 -7.93
C ASN A 337 -16.85 -12.61 -6.51
N ASN A 338 -17.45 -11.44 -6.33
CA ASN A 338 -18.01 -11.05 -5.05
C ASN A 338 -19.52 -11.28 -5.04
N VAL A 339 -20.04 -11.59 -3.85
CA VAL A 339 -21.45 -11.91 -3.64
C VAL A 339 -22.04 -10.99 -2.58
N SER A 340 -23.22 -10.43 -2.84
CA SER A 340 -24.03 -9.80 -1.79
C SER A 340 -25.40 -10.48 -1.66
N THR A 341 -25.92 -10.54 -0.43
CA THR A 341 -27.26 -11.08 -0.17
C THR A 341 -28.38 -10.04 -0.27
N ASN A 342 -28.03 -8.80 -0.63
CA ASN A 342 -28.99 -7.73 -0.88
C ASN A 342 -28.58 -6.92 -2.11
N ASP A 343 -27.89 -5.79 -1.95
CA ASP A 343 -27.55 -4.91 -3.08
C ASP A 343 -26.04 -4.83 -3.31
N GLY A 344 -25.63 -4.70 -4.59
CA GLY A 344 -24.24 -4.46 -4.98
C GLY A 344 -23.34 -5.68 -4.78
N GLY A 345 -23.35 -6.63 -5.72
CA GLY A 345 -22.48 -7.81 -5.61
C GLY A 345 -21.01 -7.42 -5.60
N GLY A 346 -20.59 -6.60 -6.57
CA GLY A 346 -19.26 -5.99 -6.61
C GLY A 346 -19.16 -4.79 -5.66
N VAL A 347 -19.99 -3.76 -5.89
CA VAL A 347 -19.90 -2.49 -5.14
C VAL A 347 -21.29 -2.01 -4.74
N ASN A 348 -21.42 -1.57 -3.49
CA ASN A 348 -22.60 -0.85 -3.01
C ASN A 348 -22.24 0.56 -2.57
N PHE A 349 -22.74 1.55 -3.30
CA PHE A 349 -22.68 2.97 -2.99
C PHE A 349 -24.00 3.42 -2.35
N TYR A 350 -24.00 3.65 -1.03
CA TYR A 350 -25.22 3.99 -0.29
C TYR A 350 -25.01 5.23 0.59
N TYR A 351 -25.60 6.36 0.21
CA TYR A 351 -25.23 7.67 0.78
C TYR A 351 -23.73 7.95 0.62
N SER A 352 -23.24 8.01 -0.61
CA SER A 352 -21.82 8.25 -0.92
C SER A 352 -21.65 9.08 -2.19
N ASN A 353 -20.57 9.86 -2.27
CA ASN A 353 -20.19 10.59 -3.50
C ASN A 353 -18.84 10.12 -4.03
N ALA A 354 -18.66 8.81 -4.11
CA ALA A 354 -17.42 8.18 -4.52
C ALA A 354 -17.20 8.26 -6.03
N ARG A 355 -15.95 8.02 -6.44
CA ARG A 355 -15.54 7.96 -7.84
C ARG A 355 -14.94 6.60 -8.15
N LEU A 356 -15.42 5.94 -9.21
CA LEU A 356 -14.85 4.67 -9.72
C LEU A 356 -14.30 4.90 -11.12
N ILE A 357 -12.99 4.74 -11.28
CA ILE A 357 -12.25 5.21 -12.45
C ILE A 357 -11.35 4.09 -13.00
N ASP A 358 -11.25 3.96 -14.31
CA ASP A 358 -10.29 3.07 -15.00
C ASP A 358 -10.31 1.63 -14.44
N SER A 359 -11.50 1.09 -14.20
CA SER A 359 -11.69 -0.14 -13.43
C SER A 359 -12.49 -1.20 -14.21
N VAL A 360 -12.47 -2.43 -13.70
CA VAL A 360 -13.24 -3.56 -14.22
C VAL A 360 -14.11 -4.12 -13.10
N VAL A 361 -15.42 -4.21 -13.33
CA VAL A 361 -16.39 -4.83 -12.41
C VAL A 361 -17.00 -6.04 -13.12
N ARG A 362 -16.64 -7.26 -12.68
CA ARG A 362 -17.01 -8.47 -13.40
C ARG A 362 -17.38 -9.67 -12.56
N ASP A 363 -18.22 -10.53 -13.11
CA ASP A 363 -18.49 -11.85 -12.52
C ASP A 363 -18.97 -11.76 -11.05
N ASN A 364 -19.61 -10.65 -10.67
CA ASN A 364 -20.18 -10.48 -9.34
C ASN A 364 -21.66 -10.87 -9.31
N HIS A 365 -22.17 -11.23 -8.13
CA HIS A 365 -23.55 -11.65 -7.93
C HIS A 365 -24.24 -10.90 -6.78
N SER A 366 -25.49 -10.53 -6.97
CA SER A 366 -26.33 -9.92 -5.94
C SER A 366 -27.68 -10.65 -5.82
N ASP A 367 -28.08 -11.02 -4.60
CA ASP A 367 -29.36 -11.70 -4.39
C ASP A 367 -30.59 -10.78 -4.55
N ASP A 368 -30.43 -9.46 -4.56
CA ASP A 368 -31.49 -8.49 -4.91
C ASP A 368 -31.10 -7.69 -6.15
N LYS A 369 -30.47 -6.52 -6.01
CA LYS A 369 -30.23 -5.60 -7.15
C LYS A 369 -28.76 -5.24 -7.32
N GLY A 370 -28.41 -4.77 -8.52
CA GLY A 370 -27.06 -4.29 -8.82
C GLY A 370 -26.04 -5.41 -8.71
N GLY A 371 -26.09 -6.39 -9.62
CA GLY A 371 -25.17 -7.53 -9.61
C GLY A 371 -23.71 -7.07 -9.57
N GLY A 372 -23.35 -6.10 -10.42
CA GLY A 372 -22.06 -5.43 -10.38
C GLY A 372 -22.05 -4.30 -9.36
N ILE A 373 -22.88 -3.28 -9.61
CA ILE A 373 -22.89 -2.02 -8.87
C ILE A 373 -24.31 -1.67 -8.45
N ALA A 374 -24.50 -1.31 -7.18
CA ALA A 374 -25.71 -0.65 -6.70
C ALA A 374 -25.38 0.77 -6.24
N ILE A 375 -26.17 1.75 -6.69
CA ILE A 375 -26.06 3.17 -6.34
C ILE A 375 -27.37 3.62 -5.73
N ALA A 376 -27.32 4.17 -4.53
CA ALA A 376 -28.47 4.74 -3.86
C ALA A 376 -28.11 5.97 -3.00
N HIS A 377 -28.91 7.03 -3.12
CA HIS A 377 -28.88 8.19 -2.23
C HIS A 377 -27.55 8.96 -2.15
N GLY A 378 -26.84 9.17 -3.26
CA GLY A 378 -25.57 9.93 -3.29
C GLY A 378 -25.34 10.64 -4.62
N SER A 379 -24.08 10.92 -4.99
CA SER A 379 -23.71 11.38 -6.33
C SER A 379 -22.41 10.71 -6.75
N VAL A 380 -22.54 9.58 -7.47
CA VAL A 380 -21.42 8.72 -7.85
C VAL A 380 -21.01 9.02 -9.28
N GLU A 381 -19.71 9.09 -9.51
CA GLU A 381 -19.09 9.18 -10.83
C GLU A 381 -18.45 7.82 -11.17
N ILE A 382 -18.83 7.24 -12.31
CA ILE A 382 -18.22 6.03 -12.86
C ILE A 382 -17.64 6.38 -14.23
N THR A 383 -16.33 6.29 -14.37
CA THR A 383 -15.61 6.74 -15.57
C THR A 383 -14.67 5.66 -16.09
N ASN A 384 -14.59 5.49 -17.42
CA ASN A 384 -13.65 4.57 -18.08
C ASN A 384 -13.71 3.13 -17.52
N THR A 385 -14.91 2.65 -17.19
CA THR A 385 -15.08 1.40 -16.45
C THR A 385 -15.77 0.35 -17.30
N LEU A 386 -15.23 -0.87 -17.27
CA LEU A 386 -15.82 -2.05 -17.92
C LEU A 386 -16.67 -2.82 -16.90
N ILE A 387 -17.96 -2.97 -17.17
CA ILE A 387 -18.93 -3.64 -16.28
C ILE A 387 -19.47 -4.86 -17.05
N LEU A 388 -18.96 -6.06 -16.72
CA LEU A 388 -19.27 -7.26 -17.50
C LEU A 388 -19.74 -8.48 -16.70
N ASN A 389 -20.63 -9.28 -17.28
CA ASN A 389 -21.01 -10.60 -16.74
C ASN A 389 -21.47 -10.60 -15.27
N ASN A 390 -21.95 -9.49 -14.75
CA ASN A 390 -22.50 -9.43 -13.41
C ASN A 390 -23.94 -9.91 -13.42
N THR A 391 -24.38 -10.51 -12.31
CA THR A 391 -25.68 -11.19 -12.22
C THR A 391 -26.47 -10.77 -10.99
N CYS A 392 -27.80 -10.71 -11.09
CA CYS A 392 -28.65 -10.56 -9.90
C CYS A 392 -29.99 -11.30 -10.01
N ASN A 393 -30.61 -11.61 -8.86
CA ASN A 393 -31.90 -12.33 -8.82
C ASN A 393 -33.12 -11.41 -8.97
N ASN A 394 -32.92 -10.08 -9.00
CA ASN A 394 -33.99 -9.11 -9.23
C ASN A 394 -33.63 -8.18 -10.39
N ASN A 395 -33.19 -6.95 -10.13
CA ASN A 395 -33.07 -5.93 -11.18
C ASN A 395 -31.68 -5.28 -11.23
N GLY A 396 -31.25 -4.86 -12.42
CA GLY A 396 -29.97 -4.19 -12.60
C GLY A 396 -28.80 -5.17 -12.52
N GLY A 397 -28.65 -6.05 -13.52
CA GLY A 397 -27.58 -7.05 -13.52
C GLY A 397 -26.20 -6.40 -13.46
N GLY A 398 -25.97 -5.39 -14.30
CA GLY A 398 -24.77 -4.57 -14.26
C GLY A 398 -24.85 -3.51 -13.16
N VAL A 399 -25.77 -2.54 -13.34
CA VAL A 399 -25.89 -1.37 -12.48
C VAL A 399 -27.35 -1.16 -12.05
N ARG A 400 -27.58 -1.02 -10.74
CA ARG A 400 -28.83 -0.48 -10.18
C ARG A 400 -28.60 0.97 -9.78
N ILE A 401 -29.46 1.87 -10.25
CA ILE A 401 -29.40 3.31 -9.95
C ILE A 401 -30.67 3.75 -9.23
N TYR A 402 -30.56 4.37 -8.06
CA TYR A 402 -31.71 4.81 -7.28
C TYR A 402 -31.49 6.18 -6.62
N ASN A 403 -32.24 7.18 -7.09
CA ASN A 403 -32.37 8.51 -6.50
C ASN A 403 -31.08 9.37 -6.56
N ASN A 404 -31.24 10.69 -6.75
CA ASN A 404 -30.20 11.69 -7.05
C ASN A 404 -29.52 11.54 -8.42
N ASP A 405 -28.67 12.51 -8.74
CA ASP A 405 -27.96 12.62 -10.00
C ASP A 405 -26.59 11.93 -9.90
N HIS A 406 -26.26 11.18 -10.94
CA HIS A 406 -25.03 10.40 -11.07
C HIS A 406 -24.48 10.55 -12.48
N GLU A 407 -23.21 10.19 -12.64
CA GLU A 407 -22.51 10.28 -13.92
C GLU A 407 -21.90 8.92 -14.27
N ILE A 408 -22.23 8.40 -15.46
CA ILE A 408 -21.62 7.20 -16.04
C ILE A 408 -21.03 7.59 -17.39
N ILE A 409 -19.71 7.66 -17.45
CA ILE A 409 -18.99 8.27 -18.57
C ILE A 409 -17.99 7.26 -19.13
N ASN A 410 -17.90 7.16 -20.46
CA ASN A 410 -16.94 6.28 -21.13
C ASN A 410 -16.97 4.84 -20.57
N CYS A 411 -18.16 4.29 -20.34
CA CYS A 411 -18.29 2.95 -19.77
C CYS A 411 -18.68 1.94 -20.84
N THR A 412 -18.29 0.68 -20.64
CA THR A 412 -18.75 -0.44 -21.46
C THR A 412 -19.47 -1.44 -20.56
N ILE A 413 -20.78 -1.59 -20.76
CA ILE A 413 -21.67 -2.42 -19.93
C ILE A 413 -22.20 -3.57 -20.78
N VAL A 414 -21.68 -4.78 -20.56
CA VAL A 414 -21.84 -5.89 -21.49
C VAL A 414 -22.01 -7.26 -20.83
N GLY A 415 -22.90 -8.11 -21.35
CA GLY A 415 -23.03 -9.48 -20.85
C GLY A 415 -23.64 -9.62 -19.45
N ASN A 416 -24.18 -8.55 -18.87
CA ASN A 416 -24.77 -8.59 -17.54
C ASN A 416 -26.18 -9.20 -17.57
N SER A 417 -26.56 -9.91 -16.51
CA SER A 417 -27.82 -10.64 -16.42
C SER A 417 -28.62 -10.32 -15.16
N ALA A 418 -29.93 -10.25 -15.27
CA ALA A 418 -30.85 -10.15 -14.13
C ALA A 418 -31.99 -11.17 -14.30
N ASP A 419 -32.57 -11.70 -13.22
CA ASP A 419 -33.75 -12.55 -13.32
C ASP A 419 -35.05 -11.74 -13.53
N GLY A 420 -35.06 -10.48 -13.10
CA GLY A 420 -36.17 -9.52 -13.21
C GLY A 420 -36.06 -8.66 -14.46
N SER A 421 -35.56 -7.43 -14.33
CA SER A 421 -35.47 -6.44 -15.41
C SER A 421 -34.17 -5.62 -15.38
N GLY A 422 -33.78 -5.06 -16.53
CA GLY A 422 -32.63 -4.17 -16.66
C GLY A 422 -31.33 -4.94 -16.52
N GLY A 423 -31.05 -5.85 -17.45
CA GLY A 423 -29.83 -6.65 -17.45
C GLY A 423 -28.58 -5.78 -17.33
N ALA A 424 -28.50 -4.68 -18.09
CA ALA A 424 -27.40 -3.73 -17.98
C ALA A 424 -27.65 -2.72 -16.86
N ILE A 425 -28.73 -1.95 -16.98
CA ILE A 425 -29.08 -0.86 -16.07
C ILE A 425 -30.54 -0.98 -15.67
N HIS A 426 -30.80 -0.87 -14.38
CA HIS A 426 -32.14 -0.60 -13.87
C HIS A 426 -32.15 0.78 -13.19
N GLY A 427 -32.85 1.74 -13.80
CA GLY A 427 -32.91 3.14 -13.36
C GLY A 427 -34.26 3.53 -12.75
N GLY A 428 -34.51 4.84 -12.58
CA GLY A 428 -35.84 5.43 -12.38
C GLY A 428 -36.43 5.33 -10.98
N ASP A 429 -36.31 6.38 -10.21
CA ASP A 429 -37.42 6.79 -9.34
C ASP A 429 -37.49 8.32 -9.31
N TYR A 430 -38.70 8.85 -9.34
CA TYR A 430 -39.06 10.22 -9.73
C TYR A 430 -38.11 11.30 -9.17
N ALA A 431 -37.37 11.97 -10.08
CA ALA A 431 -36.55 13.19 -9.91
C ALA A 431 -35.01 13.06 -9.90
N SER A 432 -34.43 11.99 -10.46
CA SER A 432 -32.98 11.92 -10.78
C SER A 432 -32.69 12.23 -12.25
N GLU A 433 -31.74 13.11 -12.56
CA GLU A 433 -31.21 13.39 -13.91
C GLU A 433 -29.84 12.70 -14.11
N THR A 434 -29.77 11.39 -13.89
CA THR A 434 -28.52 10.65 -14.11
C THR A 434 -28.09 10.70 -15.58
N GLU A 435 -26.85 11.10 -15.81
CA GLU A 435 -26.26 11.21 -17.15
C GLU A 435 -25.44 9.97 -17.50
N ILE A 436 -25.68 9.44 -18.70
CA ILE A 436 -24.89 8.36 -19.29
C ILE A 436 -24.35 8.86 -20.62
N THR A 437 -23.03 9.08 -20.67
CA THR A 437 -22.40 9.72 -21.82
C THR A 437 -21.28 8.85 -22.36
N ASN A 438 -21.14 8.87 -23.68
CA ASN A 438 -20.04 8.23 -24.40
C ASN A 438 -19.83 6.74 -24.04
N SER A 439 -20.92 6.02 -23.79
CA SER A 439 -20.88 4.66 -23.23
C SER A 439 -21.48 3.61 -24.17
N ILE A 440 -21.05 2.36 -24.04
CA ILE A 440 -21.59 1.20 -24.77
C ILE A 440 -22.45 0.35 -23.83
N VAL A 441 -23.69 0.04 -24.21
CA VAL A 441 -24.59 -0.86 -23.46
C VAL A 441 -25.17 -1.91 -24.40
N ARG A 442 -24.68 -3.16 -24.31
CA ARG A 442 -24.93 -4.23 -25.28
C ARG A 442 -24.93 -5.63 -24.67
N ASN A 443 -25.63 -6.56 -25.28
CA ASN A 443 -25.64 -7.99 -24.93
C ASN A 443 -26.01 -8.26 -23.46
N ASN A 444 -26.89 -7.45 -22.87
CA ASN A 444 -27.36 -7.66 -21.50
C ASN A 444 -28.76 -8.28 -21.49
N SER A 445 -29.13 -8.96 -20.41
CA SER A 445 -30.40 -9.70 -20.33
C SER A 445 -31.07 -9.62 -18.96
N PRO A 446 -32.41 -9.53 -18.87
CA PRO A 446 -33.33 -9.09 -19.91
C PRO A 446 -33.24 -7.57 -20.08
N GLY A 447 -33.21 -7.12 -21.34
CA GLY A 447 -33.19 -5.71 -21.68
C GLY A 447 -31.87 -5.02 -21.35
N GLN A 448 -31.56 -3.97 -22.09
CA GLN A 448 -30.39 -3.13 -21.80
C GLN A 448 -30.68 -2.24 -20.59
N ILE A 449 -31.73 -1.43 -20.69
CA ILE A 449 -32.08 -0.39 -19.72
C ILE A 449 -33.56 -0.50 -19.42
N GLU A 450 -33.91 -0.66 -18.15
CA GLU A 450 -35.29 -0.71 -17.67
C GLU A 450 -35.52 0.36 -16.61
N GLU A 451 -36.76 0.87 -16.55
CA GLU A 451 -37.16 2.02 -15.71
C GLU A 451 -36.32 3.30 -15.93
N GLY A 452 -35.56 3.41 -17.03
CA GLY A 452 -34.64 4.53 -17.29
C GLY A 452 -35.26 5.82 -17.85
N GLN A 453 -36.54 6.13 -17.60
CA GLN A 453 -37.24 7.26 -18.26
C GLN A 453 -36.63 8.64 -17.92
N ASP A 454 -35.95 8.74 -16.79
CA ASP A 454 -35.30 9.96 -16.32
C ASP A 454 -33.79 9.99 -16.63
N LEU A 455 -33.26 8.98 -17.35
CA LEU A 455 -31.85 8.95 -17.74
C LEU A 455 -31.61 9.85 -18.96
N VAL A 456 -30.57 10.67 -18.88
CA VAL A 456 -30.08 11.48 -20.00
C VAL A 456 -28.93 10.72 -20.65
N ILE A 457 -29.20 10.08 -21.79
CA ILE A 457 -28.19 9.28 -22.50
C ILE A 457 -27.76 9.99 -23.77
N THR A 458 -26.48 10.32 -23.91
CA THR A 458 -25.96 11.01 -25.10
C THR A 458 -24.64 10.41 -25.57
N TYR A 459 -24.31 10.63 -26.85
CA TYR A 459 -23.08 10.16 -27.51
C TYR A 459 -22.77 8.67 -27.31
N SER A 460 -23.80 7.85 -27.08
CA SER A 460 -23.67 6.47 -26.60
C SER A 460 -24.13 5.44 -27.62
N ASN A 461 -23.69 4.19 -27.45
CA ASN A 461 -24.06 3.06 -28.31
C ASN A 461 -24.91 2.05 -27.54
N ILE A 462 -26.23 2.08 -27.74
CA ILE A 462 -27.21 1.31 -26.96
C ILE A 462 -27.90 0.29 -27.87
N GLU A 463 -27.82 -1.00 -27.52
CA GLU A 463 -28.51 -2.05 -28.27
C GLU A 463 -30.04 -1.89 -28.20
N GLY A 464 -30.69 -1.88 -29.35
CA GLY A 464 -32.13 -1.60 -29.47
C GLY A 464 -32.46 -0.12 -29.57
N GLY A 465 -31.46 0.75 -29.47
CA GLY A 465 -31.55 2.20 -29.60
C GLY A 465 -32.04 2.92 -28.34
N TRP A 466 -31.65 4.19 -28.20
CA TRP A 466 -32.12 5.08 -27.15
C TRP A 466 -32.18 6.52 -27.65
N GLU A 467 -33.20 7.27 -27.24
CA GLU A 467 -33.35 8.68 -27.63
C GLU A 467 -32.28 9.54 -26.94
N GLY A 468 -31.57 10.35 -27.71
CA GLY A 468 -30.55 11.25 -27.20
C GLY A 468 -29.63 11.78 -28.30
N GLU A 469 -28.87 12.83 -27.98
CA GLU A 469 -27.96 13.44 -28.93
C GLU A 469 -26.90 12.44 -29.39
N THR A 470 -26.80 12.23 -30.71
CA THR A 470 -25.73 11.43 -31.34
C THR A 470 -25.63 9.99 -30.83
N ASN A 471 -26.69 9.45 -30.23
CA ASN A 471 -26.75 8.03 -29.88
C ASN A 471 -26.81 7.16 -31.15
N ILE A 472 -26.14 6.02 -31.10
CA ILE A 472 -26.10 5.03 -32.18
C ILE A 472 -26.59 3.67 -31.69
N ASP A 473 -27.01 2.84 -32.63
CA ASP A 473 -27.24 1.40 -32.43
C ASP A 473 -26.56 0.64 -33.57
N ALA A 474 -25.27 0.37 -33.40
CA ALA A 474 -24.48 -0.45 -34.31
C ALA A 474 -23.50 -1.35 -33.52
N ASP A 475 -23.29 -2.59 -33.98
CA ASP A 475 -22.30 -3.53 -33.42
C ASP A 475 -20.96 -2.84 -33.13
N PRO A 476 -20.44 -2.82 -31.88
CA PRO A 476 -19.21 -2.12 -31.54
C PRO A 476 -17.96 -2.70 -32.22
N LEU A 477 -18.05 -3.91 -32.79
CA LEU A 477 -16.90 -4.59 -33.39
C LEU A 477 -15.73 -4.70 -32.40
N PHE A 478 -16.00 -5.29 -31.23
CA PHE A 478 -14.99 -5.59 -30.22
C PHE A 478 -13.93 -6.56 -30.75
N CYS A 479 -12.70 -6.45 -30.24
CA CYS A 479 -11.56 -7.20 -30.74
C CYS A 479 -11.64 -8.70 -30.47
N ASP A 480 -11.92 -9.15 -29.24
CA ASP A 480 -12.08 -10.57 -28.93
C ASP A 480 -12.96 -10.76 -27.66
N PRO A 481 -14.27 -10.52 -27.76
CA PRO A 481 -15.16 -10.54 -26.61
C PRO A 481 -15.28 -11.93 -25.95
N ASP A 482 -15.00 -13.01 -26.69
CA ASP A 482 -14.99 -14.39 -26.15
C ASP A 482 -13.86 -14.58 -25.11
N ASN A 483 -12.80 -13.78 -25.19
CA ASN A 483 -11.68 -13.77 -24.25
C ASN A 483 -11.63 -12.50 -23.39
N SER A 484 -12.78 -11.82 -23.23
CA SER A 484 -12.94 -10.59 -22.47
C SER A 484 -12.14 -9.38 -22.99
N ASP A 485 -11.68 -9.40 -24.24
CA ASP A 485 -11.09 -8.22 -24.90
C ASP A 485 -12.19 -7.40 -25.57
N TYR A 486 -12.68 -6.41 -24.83
CA TYR A 486 -13.70 -5.45 -25.26
C TYR A 486 -13.10 -4.16 -25.85
N SER A 487 -11.81 -4.15 -26.21
CA SER A 487 -11.24 -3.05 -26.99
C SER A 487 -11.91 -2.97 -28.36
N LEU A 488 -11.91 -1.77 -28.96
CA LEU A 488 -12.55 -1.55 -30.25
C LEU A 488 -11.63 -1.97 -31.41
N SER A 489 -12.23 -2.43 -32.51
CA SER A 489 -11.50 -2.50 -33.78
C SER A 489 -11.36 -1.11 -34.43
N GLU A 490 -10.33 -0.93 -35.28
CA GLU A 490 -10.10 0.32 -36.02
C GLU A 490 -11.30 0.72 -36.90
N ASN A 491 -12.06 -0.26 -37.38
CA ASN A 491 -13.24 -0.03 -38.22
C ASN A 491 -14.57 -0.03 -37.43
N SER A 492 -14.48 0.06 -36.10
CA SER A 492 -15.64 0.14 -35.22
C SER A 492 -16.51 1.37 -35.51
N PRO A 493 -17.85 1.26 -35.50
CA PRO A 493 -18.72 2.42 -35.54
C PRO A 493 -18.68 3.24 -34.25
N CYS A 494 -18.03 2.76 -33.18
CA CYS A 494 -17.77 3.52 -31.95
C CYS A 494 -16.46 4.32 -32.01
N ALA A 495 -15.59 4.07 -32.99
CA ALA A 495 -14.31 4.73 -33.10
C ALA A 495 -14.49 6.18 -33.60
N GLY A 496 -14.12 7.15 -32.77
CA GLY A 496 -14.16 8.58 -33.10
C GLY A 496 -15.55 9.18 -33.32
N THR A 497 -16.61 8.54 -32.82
CA THR A 497 -18.02 8.98 -32.99
C THR A 497 -18.66 9.49 -31.72
N GLY A 498 -17.92 9.47 -30.62
CA GLY A 498 -18.34 9.97 -29.32
C GLY A 498 -18.34 11.49 -29.22
N GLU A 499 -18.56 11.98 -28.01
CA GLU A 499 -18.49 13.41 -27.70
C GLU A 499 -17.10 13.95 -28.09
N GLU A 500 -17.07 15.12 -28.75
CA GLU A 500 -15.85 15.74 -29.29
C GLU A 500 -14.99 14.84 -30.23
N GLY A 501 -15.58 13.77 -30.79
CA GLY A 501 -14.86 12.81 -31.64
C GLY A 501 -14.03 11.80 -30.86
N ALA A 502 -14.32 11.58 -29.57
CA ALA A 502 -13.77 10.51 -28.77
C ALA A 502 -14.26 9.12 -29.23
N ASN A 503 -13.60 8.06 -28.76
CA ASN A 503 -14.11 6.70 -28.88
C ASN A 503 -15.25 6.51 -27.87
N ILE A 504 -16.35 5.87 -28.28
CA ILE A 504 -17.45 5.50 -27.36
C ILE A 504 -17.05 4.22 -26.61
N GLY A 505 -17.16 4.22 -25.28
CA GLY A 505 -16.86 3.08 -24.42
C GLY A 505 -15.62 3.25 -23.54
N ALA A 506 -15.33 2.22 -22.74
CA ALA A 506 -14.26 2.25 -21.72
C ALA A 506 -12.86 1.98 -22.26
N LEU A 507 -12.75 1.35 -23.42
CA LEU A 507 -11.49 0.89 -23.97
C LEU A 507 -11.23 1.53 -25.34
N ASP A 508 -9.96 1.80 -25.59
CA ASP A 508 -9.48 2.32 -26.87
C ASP A 508 -9.49 1.26 -27.98
N ILE A 509 -9.00 1.65 -29.16
CA ILE A 509 -8.80 0.75 -30.29
C ILE A 509 -7.66 -0.23 -29.97
N GLY A 510 -7.97 -1.54 -29.94
CA GLY A 510 -6.99 -2.59 -29.64
C GLY A 510 -6.61 -3.48 -30.83
N CYS A 511 -7.35 -3.44 -31.93
CA CYS A 511 -7.08 -4.29 -33.09
C CYS A 511 -7.51 -3.65 -34.43
N VAL A 512 -6.96 -4.14 -35.54
CA VAL A 512 -7.32 -3.64 -36.88
C VAL A 512 -8.69 -4.15 -37.32
N VAL A 513 -9.00 -5.42 -37.01
CA VAL A 513 -10.29 -6.06 -37.29
C VAL A 513 -10.65 -7.00 -36.14
N PRO A 514 -11.95 -7.20 -35.86
CA PRO A 514 -12.40 -8.15 -34.84
C PRO A 514 -11.88 -9.57 -35.10
N TYR A 515 -11.42 -10.23 -34.04
CA TYR A 515 -11.20 -11.66 -34.01
C TYR A 515 -12.56 -12.36 -34.05
N ASN A 516 -12.96 -12.79 -35.24
CA ASN A 516 -14.19 -13.53 -35.38
C ASN A 516 -13.89 -15.03 -35.38
N ASN A 517 -14.46 -15.76 -34.42
CA ASN A 517 -14.39 -17.23 -34.30
C ASN A 517 -15.19 -17.97 -35.40
N TYR A 518 -15.12 -17.51 -36.66
CA TYR A 518 -15.70 -18.21 -37.81
C TYR A 518 -14.66 -19.05 -38.52
N SER A 519 -14.98 -20.32 -38.76
CA SER A 519 -14.23 -21.20 -39.66
C SER A 519 -14.95 -21.37 -41.00
N LEU A 520 -14.20 -21.59 -42.08
CA LEU A 520 -14.79 -22.04 -43.35
C LEU A 520 -15.29 -23.49 -43.19
N SER A 521 -16.54 -23.74 -43.58
CA SER A 521 -17.08 -25.10 -43.69
C SER A 521 -16.72 -25.66 -45.07
N PHE A 522 -16.07 -26.82 -45.10
CA PHE A 522 -15.74 -27.55 -46.33
C PHE A 522 -16.60 -28.81 -46.40
N ASP A 523 -17.31 -29.02 -47.51
CA ASP A 523 -18.24 -30.14 -47.71
C ASP A 523 -17.56 -31.47 -48.09
N GLY A 524 -16.28 -31.41 -48.46
CA GLY A 524 -15.47 -32.57 -48.84
C GLY A 524 -15.59 -32.98 -50.31
N GLU A 525 -16.32 -32.25 -51.15
CA GLU A 525 -16.44 -32.52 -52.59
C GLU A 525 -15.60 -31.55 -53.43
N ASP A 526 -15.84 -30.24 -53.33
CA ASP A 526 -15.21 -29.24 -54.20
C ASP A 526 -14.85 -27.91 -53.54
N ASP A 527 -14.96 -27.81 -52.22
CA ASP A 527 -14.53 -26.63 -51.47
C ASP A 527 -13.00 -26.55 -51.35
N TYR A 528 -12.42 -25.42 -51.80
CA TYR A 528 -11.01 -25.09 -51.58
C TYR A 528 -10.77 -23.58 -51.63
N VAL A 529 -9.75 -23.12 -50.91
CA VAL A 529 -9.25 -21.74 -51.00
C VAL A 529 -8.03 -21.72 -51.91
N THR A 530 -8.11 -20.97 -53.02
CA THR A 530 -6.95 -20.76 -53.89
C THR A 530 -6.07 -19.66 -53.31
N MET A 531 -5.00 -20.07 -52.65
CA MET A 531 -3.87 -19.19 -52.36
C MET A 531 -3.03 -19.14 -53.64
N GLY A 532 -2.75 -17.95 -54.18
CA GLY A 532 -1.86 -17.82 -55.35
C GLY A 532 -0.46 -18.40 -55.10
N ASP A 533 0.51 -18.13 -55.98
CA ASP A 533 1.90 -18.57 -55.76
C ASP A 533 2.61 -17.65 -54.73
N VAL A 534 2.09 -17.61 -53.51
CA VAL A 534 2.50 -16.69 -52.43
C VAL A 534 3.56 -17.34 -51.51
N LEU A 535 3.71 -18.67 -51.59
CA LEU A 535 4.62 -19.46 -50.74
C LEU A 535 5.60 -20.26 -51.61
N ASP A 536 6.84 -19.76 -51.71
CA ASP A 536 7.99 -20.50 -52.27
C ASP A 536 8.58 -21.44 -51.20
N MET A 537 7.83 -22.51 -50.90
CA MET A 537 8.20 -23.55 -49.94
C MET A 537 9.14 -24.62 -50.53
N GLY A 538 9.63 -24.42 -51.77
CA GLY A 538 10.56 -25.33 -52.43
C GLY A 538 12.04 -25.01 -52.19
N THR A 539 12.35 -23.82 -51.66
CA THR A 539 13.73 -23.31 -51.56
C THR A 539 14.13 -22.86 -50.16
N ASN A 540 13.18 -22.67 -49.23
CA ASN A 540 13.42 -22.17 -47.87
C ASN A 540 12.70 -23.02 -46.80
N SER A 541 13.18 -22.94 -45.54
CA SER A 541 12.47 -23.49 -44.38
C SER A 541 11.10 -22.84 -44.21
N PHE A 542 10.10 -23.62 -43.81
CA PHE A 542 8.74 -23.13 -43.58
C PHE A 542 8.05 -23.85 -42.42
N THR A 543 7.00 -23.22 -41.89
CA THR A 543 6.06 -23.80 -40.91
C THR A 543 4.65 -23.69 -41.46
N VAL A 544 3.84 -24.72 -41.26
CA VAL A 544 2.39 -24.70 -41.52
C VAL A 544 1.69 -25.04 -40.21
N GLU A 545 0.78 -24.18 -39.79
CA GLU A 545 -0.09 -24.40 -38.63
C GLU A 545 -1.54 -24.07 -38.99
N THR A 546 -2.49 -24.80 -38.41
CA THR A 546 -3.92 -24.61 -38.66
C THR A 546 -4.76 -25.35 -37.61
N TRP A 547 -5.86 -24.73 -37.20
CA TRP A 547 -6.94 -25.40 -36.49
C TRP A 547 -7.93 -25.98 -37.50
N PHE A 548 -8.27 -27.26 -37.36
CA PHE A 548 -9.30 -27.90 -38.17
C PHE A 548 -10.19 -28.79 -37.31
N LYS A 549 -11.45 -28.91 -37.72
CA LYS A 549 -12.41 -29.88 -37.17
C LYS A 549 -12.89 -30.76 -38.31
N THR A 550 -12.94 -32.06 -38.10
CA THR A 550 -13.46 -33.00 -39.10
C THR A 550 -14.13 -34.19 -38.43
N ASP A 551 -15.24 -34.62 -39.02
CA ASP A 551 -15.93 -35.87 -38.64
C ASP A 551 -15.45 -37.05 -39.50
N VAL A 552 -14.56 -36.81 -40.47
CA VAL A 552 -14.04 -37.82 -41.39
C VAL A 552 -12.84 -38.53 -40.76
N THR A 553 -13.03 -39.82 -40.43
CA THR A 553 -12.01 -40.66 -39.78
C THR A 553 -11.31 -41.63 -40.74
N VAL A 554 -11.72 -41.67 -42.01
CA VAL A 554 -11.22 -42.59 -43.03
C VAL A 554 -10.97 -41.90 -44.37
N GLY A 555 -9.97 -42.37 -45.11
CA GLY A 555 -9.55 -41.76 -46.39
C GLY A 555 -8.55 -40.60 -46.22
N TYR A 556 -7.91 -40.21 -47.32
CA TYR A 556 -6.93 -39.11 -47.30
C TYR A 556 -7.63 -37.76 -47.40
N ASN A 557 -7.48 -36.91 -46.37
CA ASN A 557 -8.12 -35.60 -46.30
C ASN A 557 -7.06 -34.51 -46.26
N ASN A 558 -6.92 -33.75 -47.35
CA ASN A 558 -5.91 -32.70 -47.43
C ASN A 558 -6.38 -31.47 -46.66
N ILE A 559 -5.55 -30.97 -45.75
CA ILE A 559 -5.80 -29.75 -44.98
C ILE A 559 -5.11 -28.57 -45.68
N VAL A 560 -3.81 -28.74 -45.99
CA VAL A 560 -3.03 -27.80 -46.81
C VAL A 560 -2.24 -28.61 -47.82
N ARG A 561 -2.30 -28.25 -49.11
CA ARG A 561 -1.55 -28.94 -50.17
C ARG A 561 -1.09 -28.00 -51.27
N LYS A 562 0.17 -28.13 -51.68
CA LYS A 562 0.68 -27.64 -52.97
C LYS A 562 0.93 -28.83 -53.88
N GLY A 563 0.41 -28.81 -55.10
CA GLY A 563 0.64 -29.87 -56.09
C GLY A 563 0.80 -29.29 -57.49
N VAL A 564 1.44 -30.02 -58.41
CA VAL A 564 1.43 -29.67 -59.83
C VAL A 564 0.12 -30.14 -60.45
N THR A 565 -0.67 -29.19 -60.97
CA THR A 565 -1.95 -29.46 -61.63
C THR A 565 -1.72 -30.18 -62.96
N MET A 566 -2.12 -31.44 -63.08
CA MET A 566 -2.30 -32.12 -64.37
C MET A 566 -3.75 -32.62 -64.45
N GLY A 567 -4.69 -31.70 -64.68
CA GLY A 567 -6.13 -31.98 -64.71
C GLY A 567 -6.82 -31.83 -63.36
N ALA A 568 -8.08 -32.27 -63.28
CA ALA A 568 -8.97 -32.13 -62.10
C ALA A 568 -8.51 -32.92 -60.85
N THR A 569 -7.34 -33.56 -60.90
CA THR A 569 -6.72 -34.23 -59.76
C THR A 569 -5.26 -33.77 -59.66
N PRO A 570 -4.83 -33.12 -58.56
CA PRO A 570 -3.44 -32.71 -58.39
C PRO A 570 -2.54 -33.95 -58.34
N SER A 571 -1.46 -33.96 -59.13
CA SER A 571 -0.48 -35.05 -59.13
C SER A 571 0.21 -35.18 -57.76
N ASN A 572 0.75 -36.36 -57.43
CA ASN A 572 1.45 -36.61 -56.17
C ASN A 572 2.80 -35.88 -56.08
N CYS A 573 3.19 -35.01 -57.01
CA CYS A 573 4.39 -34.18 -56.89
C CYS A 573 4.02 -32.85 -56.19
N GLY A 574 4.58 -32.61 -55.00
CA GLY A 574 4.31 -31.46 -54.14
C GLY A 574 4.52 -31.76 -52.66
N TYR A 575 3.88 -30.99 -51.78
CA TYR A 575 3.89 -31.22 -50.34
C TYR A 575 2.52 -30.91 -49.74
N GLY A 576 2.28 -31.40 -48.52
CA GLY A 576 1.05 -31.06 -47.81
C GLY A 576 0.97 -31.62 -46.40
N LEU A 577 -0.01 -31.07 -45.67
CA LEU A 577 -0.49 -31.55 -44.38
C LEU A 577 -1.87 -32.17 -44.62
N ARG A 578 -2.05 -33.43 -44.24
CA ARG A 578 -3.29 -34.20 -44.46
C ARG A 578 -3.58 -35.14 -43.30
N LEU A 579 -4.81 -35.62 -43.20
CA LEU A 579 -5.11 -36.85 -42.49
C LEU A 579 -4.87 -38.05 -43.40
N ASN A 580 -4.23 -39.09 -42.87
CA ASN A 580 -4.07 -40.35 -43.56
C ASN A 580 -5.37 -41.18 -43.52
N ASN A 581 -5.34 -42.34 -44.18
CA ASN A 581 -6.48 -43.25 -44.31
C ASN A 581 -7.06 -43.81 -42.99
N VAL A 582 -6.40 -43.58 -41.86
CA VAL A 582 -6.85 -43.95 -40.51
C VAL A 582 -7.03 -42.73 -39.59
N GLY A 583 -7.14 -41.53 -40.16
CA GLY A 583 -7.44 -40.29 -39.44
C GLY A 583 -6.28 -39.70 -38.65
N ARG A 584 -5.03 -40.11 -38.90
CA ARG A 584 -3.84 -39.53 -38.25
C ARG A 584 -3.25 -38.41 -39.09
N LEU A 585 -2.80 -37.35 -38.42
CA LEU A 585 -2.09 -36.24 -39.06
C LEU A 585 -0.78 -36.73 -39.69
N GLN A 586 -0.55 -36.32 -40.93
CA GLN A 586 0.60 -36.70 -41.73
C GLN A 586 1.07 -35.52 -42.56
N ALA A 587 2.38 -35.25 -42.52
CA ALA A 587 3.03 -34.37 -43.48
C ALA A 587 3.69 -35.21 -44.58
N PHE A 588 3.67 -34.71 -45.81
CA PHE A 588 4.36 -35.36 -46.92
C PHE A 588 5.06 -34.35 -47.82
N ILE A 589 6.18 -34.79 -48.41
CA ILE A 589 6.88 -34.11 -49.51
C ILE A 589 7.13 -35.19 -50.57
N SER A 590 6.85 -34.89 -51.83
CA SER A 590 6.95 -35.85 -52.90
C SER A 590 7.38 -35.18 -54.20
N ASP A 591 8.43 -35.71 -54.81
CA ASP A 591 8.95 -35.30 -56.11
C ASP A 591 8.69 -36.37 -57.20
N GLY A 592 7.84 -37.35 -56.89
CA GLY A 592 7.73 -38.62 -57.61
C GLY A 592 8.13 -39.82 -56.75
N SER A 593 8.77 -39.57 -55.60
CA SER A 593 8.92 -40.52 -54.48
C SER A 593 8.36 -39.89 -53.19
N GLU A 594 7.34 -40.50 -52.57
CA GLU A 594 6.70 -39.94 -51.37
C GLU A 594 7.57 -40.13 -50.13
N ALA A 595 8.06 -39.03 -49.54
CA ALA A 595 8.58 -39.00 -48.18
C ALA A 595 7.44 -38.59 -47.23
N ILE A 596 7.16 -39.46 -46.26
CA ILE A 596 6.00 -39.37 -45.37
C ILE A 596 6.48 -39.26 -43.92
N PHE A 597 5.92 -38.32 -43.18
CA PHE A 597 6.07 -38.22 -41.72
C PHE A 597 4.69 -38.31 -41.06
N ASP A 598 4.45 -39.38 -40.30
CA ASP A 598 3.15 -39.67 -39.67
C ASP A 598 3.20 -39.65 -38.13
N GLY A 599 4.30 -39.10 -37.58
CA GLY A 599 4.55 -39.03 -36.14
C GLY A 599 4.92 -40.36 -35.49
N THR A 600 5.02 -41.46 -36.25
CA THR A 600 5.42 -42.78 -35.73
C THR A 600 6.76 -43.30 -36.26
N THR A 601 7.26 -42.76 -37.38
CA THR A 601 8.63 -42.95 -37.88
C THR A 601 9.09 -41.75 -38.70
#